data_AF-A0A931EHZ7-F1
#
_entry.id   AF-A0A931EHZ7-F1
#
_cell.length_a   1.000
_cell.length_b   1.000
_cell.length_c   1.000
_cell.angle_alpha   90.00
_cell.angle_beta   90.00
_cell.angle_gamma   90.00
#
_symmetry.space_group_name_H-M   'P 1'
#
loop_
_entity.id
_entity.type
_entity.pdbx_description
1 polymer ?
#
loop_
_entity_poly.entity_id
_entity_poly.type
_entity_poly.pdbx_seq_one_letter_code
_entity_poly.pdbx_strand_id
1 'polypeptide(L)'
;MRARIVLLCAKGLANLEVAASVRVSPQMVCKWRRRFIERRRDGLLDEPRPGAPRRVRDAEVERIIVRTLEATPAAATHWSVRAMARAVGMKPTTVHRIWRAFALQPHRSATFKLSRDPLFVEKARDIVGLYLNPPERAVVLCADEKAQIQA
;
A
#
# COMPACT_ATOMS: atom_id res chain seq x y z
N MET A 1 -2.36 7.44 -29.81
CA MET A 1 -3.35 6.78 -30.69
C MET A 1 -4.72 7.45 -30.66
N ARG A 2 -5.43 7.49 -29.52
CA ARG A 2 -6.82 7.99 -29.41
C ARG A 2 -7.03 9.43 -29.88
N ALA A 3 -6.13 10.34 -29.48
CA ALA A 3 -6.17 11.74 -29.93
C ALA A 3 -6.00 11.88 -31.46
N ARG A 4 -5.18 11.03 -32.09
CA ARG A 4 -4.96 11.04 -33.55
C ARG A 4 -6.23 10.66 -34.31
N ILE A 5 -6.99 9.68 -33.80
CA ILE A 5 -8.31 9.31 -34.34
C ILE A 5 -9.24 10.52 -34.31
N VAL A 6 -9.37 11.20 -33.17
CA VAL A 6 -10.24 12.36 -33.02
C VAL A 6 -9.84 13.51 -33.94
N LEU A 7 -8.54 13.82 -34.05
CA LEU A 7 -8.03 14.89 -34.91
C LEU A 7 -8.28 14.60 -36.40
N LEU A 8 -8.15 13.35 -36.84
CA LEU A 8 -8.46 12.98 -38.22
C LEU A 8 -9.96 13.02 -38.50
N CYS A 9 -10.80 12.58 -37.56
CA CYS A 9 -12.25 12.74 -37.67
C CYS A 9 -12.67 14.22 -37.71
N ALA A 10 -11.98 15.10 -36.97
CA ALA A 10 -12.24 16.54 -36.99
C ALA A 10 -11.89 17.22 -38.33
N LYS A 11 -10.99 16.60 -39.12
CA LYS A 11 -10.68 17.02 -40.49
C LYS A 11 -11.70 16.53 -41.52
N GLY A 12 -12.77 15.86 -41.10
CA GLY A 12 -13.84 15.39 -41.99
C GLY A 12 -13.61 14.02 -42.63
N LEU A 13 -12.51 13.31 -42.30
CA LEU A 13 -12.24 11.98 -42.85
C LEU A 13 -13.28 10.94 -42.39
N ALA A 14 -13.59 10.01 -43.29
CA ALA A 14 -14.47 8.89 -43.00
C ALA A 14 -13.80 7.90 -42.03
N ASN A 15 -14.60 7.21 -41.20
CA ASN A 15 -14.07 6.32 -40.17
C ASN A 15 -13.21 5.17 -40.75
N LEU A 16 -13.48 4.72 -41.98
CA LEU A 16 -12.69 3.71 -42.69
C LEU A 16 -11.29 4.22 -43.05
N GLU A 17 -11.18 5.46 -43.51
CA GLU A 17 -9.90 6.09 -43.86
C GLU A 17 -9.06 6.37 -42.60
N VAL A 18 -9.72 6.81 -41.52
CA VAL A 18 -9.07 6.98 -40.21
C VAL A 18 -8.58 5.65 -39.66
N ALA A 19 -9.36 4.58 -39.82
CA ALA A 19 -8.99 3.24 -39.38
C ALA A 19 -7.75 2.72 -40.14
N ALA A 20 -7.73 2.87 -41.46
CA ALA A 20 -6.59 2.49 -42.30
C ALA A 20 -5.32 3.29 -41.95
N SER A 21 -5.43 4.61 -41.83
CA SER A 21 -4.29 5.49 -41.54
C SER A 21 -3.68 5.28 -40.14
N VAL A 22 -4.51 4.93 -39.15
CA VAL A 22 -4.06 4.66 -37.77
C VAL A 22 -3.82 3.16 -37.51
N ARG A 23 -4.07 2.28 -38.49
CA ARG A 23 -3.94 0.82 -38.40
C ARG A 23 -4.73 0.22 -37.25
N VAL A 24 -6.00 0.60 -37.14
CA VAL A 24 -6.94 0.09 -36.14
C VAL A 24 -8.22 -0.39 -36.80
N SER A 25 -9.07 -1.10 -36.07
CA SER A 25 -10.38 -1.49 -36.60
C SER A 25 -11.32 -0.27 -36.71
N PRO A 26 -12.22 -0.22 -37.71
CA PRO A 26 -13.24 0.83 -37.82
C PRO A 26 -14.11 0.94 -36.57
N GLN A 27 -14.39 -0.19 -35.89
CA GLN A 27 -15.13 -0.22 -34.63
C GLN A 27 -14.42 0.57 -33.52
N MET A 28 -13.09 0.51 -33.48
CA MET A 28 -12.30 1.28 -32.52
C MET A 28 -12.36 2.79 -32.81
N VAL A 29 -12.37 3.18 -34.08
CA VAL A 29 -12.59 4.59 -34.48
C VAL A 29 -13.96 5.06 -34.03
N CYS A 30 -15.03 4.29 -34.31
CA CYS A 30 -16.39 4.60 -33.86
C CYS A 30 -16.46 4.76 -32.33
N LYS A 31 -15.83 3.85 -31.57
CA LYS A 31 -15.78 3.90 -30.10
C LYS A 31 -15.15 5.21 -29.61
N TRP A 32 -13.96 5.55 -30.09
CA TRP A 32 -13.25 6.74 -29.62
C TRP A 32 -13.90 8.04 -30.07
N ARG A 33 -14.46 8.07 -31.29
CA ARG A 33 -15.24 9.21 -31.78
C ARG A 33 -16.48 9.45 -30.93
N ARG A 34 -17.26 8.39 -30.65
CA ARG A 34 -18.45 8.48 -29.77
C ARG A 34 -18.08 8.96 -28.37
N ARG A 35 -17.09 8.36 -27.72
CA ARG A 35 -16.64 8.77 -26.39
C ARG A 35 -16.17 10.23 -26.34
N PHE A 36 -15.53 10.72 -27.41
CA PHE A 36 -15.11 12.11 -27.49
C PHE A 36 -16.29 13.07 -27.69
N ILE A 37 -17.31 12.70 -28.46
CA ILE A 37 -18.54 13.50 -28.62
C ILE A 37 -19.23 13.64 -27.26
N GLU A 38 -19.36 12.54 -26.51
CA GLU A 38 -20.06 12.50 -25.22
C GLU A 38 -19.29 13.16 -24.07
N ARG A 39 -17.99 12.87 -23.94
CA ARG A 39 -17.19 13.20 -22.75
C ARG A 39 -15.95 14.04 -23.05
N ARG A 40 -15.81 14.53 -24.28
CA ARG A 40 -14.68 15.35 -24.76
C ARG A 40 -13.34 14.67 -24.41
N ARG A 41 -12.40 15.42 -23.83
CA ARG A 41 -11.05 14.93 -23.47
C ARG A 41 -11.11 13.76 -22.48
N ASP A 42 -12.03 13.81 -21.52
CA ASP A 42 -12.14 12.79 -20.46
C ASP A 42 -12.63 11.45 -21.03
N GLY A 43 -13.37 11.50 -22.14
CA GLY A 43 -13.74 10.34 -22.95
C GLY A 43 -12.57 9.59 -23.58
N LEU A 44 -11.35 10.14 -23.56
CA LEU A 44 -10.16 9.48 -24.12
C LEU A 44 -9.31 8.77 -23.06
N LEU A 45 -9.64 8.93 -21.78
CA LEU A 45 -8.96 8.24 -20.68
C LEU A 45 -9.31 6.75 -20.64
N ASP A 46 -8.40 5.93 -20.12
CA ASP A 46 -8.73 4.54 -19.82
C ASP A 46 -9.76 4.51 -18.70
N GLU A 47 -10.80 3.68 -18.88
CA GLU A 47 -11.76 3.43 -17.81
C GLU A 47 -11.08 2.53 -16.76
N PRO A 48 -11.43 2.70 -15.47
CA PRO A 48 -10.96 1.82 -14.42
C PRO A 48 -11.26 0.37 -14.83
N ARG A 49 -10.21 -0.44 -14.99
CA ARG A 49 -10.39 -1.87 -15.26
C ARG A 49 -10.75 -2.51 -13.93
N PRO A 50 -11.98 -3.01 -13.72
CA PRO A 50 -12.29 -3.75 -12.50
C PRO A 50 -11.34 -4.94 -12.46
N GLY A 51 -10.49 -4.98 -11.43
CA GLY A 51 -9.58 -6.09 -11.20
C GLY A 51 -10.35 -7.38 -10.91
N ALA A 52 -9.63 -8.49 -10.77
CA ALA A 52 -10.25 -9.75 -10.36
C ALA A 52 -11.03 -9.56 -9.04
N PRO A 53 -12.26 -10.13 -8.94
CA PRO A 53 -13.06 -10.02 -7.72
C PRO A 53 -12.29 -10.47 -6.48
N ARG A 54 -12.44 -9.73 -5.39
CA ARG A 54 -11.80 -10.05 -4.11
C ARG A 54 -12.36 -11.37 -3.57
N ARG A 55 -11.50 -12.37 -3.39
CA ARG A 55 -11.88 -13.70 -2.87
C ARG A 55 -11.73 -13.86 -1.36
N VAL A 56 -10.92 -13.02 -0.71
CA VAL A 56 -10.63 -13.11 0.73
C VAL A 56 -11.40 -12.03 1.46
N ARG A 57 -12.28 -12.42 2.39
CA ARG A 57 -13.15 -11.52 3.16
C ARG A 57 -12.39 -10.80 4.26
N ASP A 58 -12.95 -9.71 4.81
CA ASP A 58 -12.29 -8.96 5.88
C ASP A 58 -12.13 -9.79 7.16
N ALA A 59 -13.15 -10.57 7.54
CA ALA A 59 -13.07 -11.47 8.70
C ALA A 59 -11.95 -12.54 8.59
N GLU A 60 -11.58 -12.91 7.36
CA GLU A 60 -10.47 -13.83 7.09
C GLU A 60 -9.11 -13.15 7.24
N VAL A 61 -9.02 -11.88 6.81
CA VAL A 61 -7.84 -11.05 7.00
C VAL A 61 -7.62 -10.78 8.48
N GLU A 62 -8.66 -10.35 9.19
CA GLU A 62 -8.65 -10.08 10.63
C GLU A 62 -8.15 -11.29 11.42
N ARG A 63 -8.70 -12.48 11.13
CA ARG A 63 -8.27 -13.73 11.77
C ARG A 63 -6.78 -14.00 11.60
N ILE A 64 -6.20 -13.68 10.44
CA ILE A 64 -4.75 -13.83 10.21
C ILE A 64 -3.98 -12.79 11.03
N ILE A 65 -4.42 -11.54 11.06
CA ILE A 65 -3.73 -10.46 11.80
C ILE A 65 -3.72 -10.78 13.29
N VAL A 66 -4.89 -11.01 13.89
CA VAL A 66 -5.04 -11.34 15.33
C VAL A 66 -4.16 -12.53 15.69
N ARG A 67 -4.26 -13.63 14.95
CA ARG A 67 -3.45 -14.82 15.24
C ARG A 67 -1.95 -14.60 15.05
N THR A 68 -1.55 -13.72 14.14
CA THR A 68 -0.13 -13.37 13.92
C THR A 68 0.44 -12.61 15.12
N LEU A 69 -0.37 -11.75 15.75
CA LEU A 69 0.06 -10.85 16.82
C LEU A 69 -0.08 -11.47 18.22
N GLU A 70 -1.10 -12.28 18.44
CA GLU A 70 -1.49 -12.73 19.79
C GLU A 70 -1.07 -14.17 20.10
N ALA A 71 -0.63 -14.94 19.10
CA ALA A 71 -0.26 -16.33 19.28
C ALA A 71 1.09 -16.63 18.63
N THR A 72 1.72 -17.71 19.10
CA THR A 72 2.88 -18.34 18.47
C THR A 72 2.54 -19.79 18.11
N PRO A 73 3.18 -20.36 17.08
CA PRO A 73 3.00 -21.77 16.76
C PRO A 73 3.61 -22.66 17.85
N ALA A 74 3.01 -23.84 18.08
CA ALA A 74 3.35 -24.75 19.19
C ALA A 74 4.85 -25.19 19.26
N ALA A 75 5.62 -25.07 18.18
CA ALA A 75 7.01 -25.48 18.12
C ALA A 75 7.93 -24.44 17.43
N ALA A 76 7.55 -23.15 17.43
CA ALA A 76 8.42 -22.10 16.93
C ALA A 76 8.15 -20.76 17.63
N THR A 77 9.17 -19.90 17.68
CA THR A 77 9.09 -18.58 18.33
C THR A 77 8.21 -17.59 17.56
N HIS A 78 8.02 -17.81 16.26
CA HIS A 78 7.27 -16.92 15.39
C HIS A 78 6.55 -17.69 14.28
N TRP A 79 5.50 -17.10 13.71
CA TRP A 79 4.80 -17.68 12.57
C TRP A 79 5.66 -17.65 11.31
N SER A 80 5.83 -18.81 10.68
CA SER A 80 6.17 -18.87 9.26
C SER A 80 4.91 -18.75 8.40
N VAL A 81 5.04 -18.27 7.17
CA VAL A 81 3.91 -18.17 6.22
C VAL A 81 3.21 -19.53 6.07
N ARG A 82 3.97 -20.62 5.98
CA ARG A 82 3.43 -21.98 5.81
C ARG A 82 2.72 -22.49 7.07
N ALA A 83 3.23 -22.15 8.26
CA ALA A 83 2.59 -22.53 9.52
C ALA A 83 1.27 -21.79 9.71
N MET A 84 1.26 -20.48 9.47
CA MET A 84 0.04 -19.67 9.52
C MET A 84 -0.99 -20.17 8.50
N ALA A 85 -0.57 -20.41 7.26
CA ALA A 85 -1.42 -20.94 6.19
C ALA A 85 -2.11 -22.26 6.58
N ARG A 86 -1.37 -23.21 7.17
CA ARG A 86 -1.94 -24.45 7.70
C ARG A 86 -2.91 -24.19 8.84
N ALA A 87 -2.59 -23.26 9.74
CA ALA A 87 -3.42 -22.95 10.90
C ALA A 87 -4.76 -22.27 10.55
N VAL A 88 -4.83 -21.53 9.44
CA VAL A 88 -6.06 -20.84 8.99
C VAL A 88 -6.72 -21.46 7.76
N GLY A 89 -6.18 -22.54 7.20
CA GLY A 89 -6.73 -23.23 6.04
C GLY A 89 -6.64 -22.44 4.73
N MET A 90 -5.57 -21.65 4.54
CA MET A 90 -5.38 -20.83 3.33
C MET A 90 -4.11 -21.16 2.56
N LYS A 91 -4.02 -20.70 1.31
CA LYS A 91 -2.79 -20.79 0.52
C LYS A 91 -1.70 -19.91 1.14
N PRO A 92 -0.44 -20.38 1.21
CA PRO A 92 0.70 -19.57 1.69
C PRO A 92 0.85 -18.21 0.99
N THR A 93 0.58 -18.15 -0.31
CA THR A 93 0.63 -16.90 -1.09
C THR A 93 -0.39 -15.86 -0.62
N THR A 94 -1.58 -16.30 -0.20
CA THR A 94 -2.61 -15.42 0.38
C THR A 94 -2.12 -14.81 1.69
N VAL A 95 -1.60 -15.65 2.60
CA VAL A 95 -1.05 -15.20 3.89
C VAL A 95 0.12 -14.23 3.67
N HIS A 96 1.05 -14.55 2.78
CA HIS A 96 2.18 -13.67 2.48
C HIS A 96 1.73 -12.31 1.92
N ARG A 97 0.73 -12.28 1.03
CA ARG A 97 0.17 -11.04 0.49
C ARG A 97 -0.48 -10.19 1.58
N ILE A 98 -1.22 -10.82 2.50
CA ILE A 98 -1.83 -10.13 3.64
C ILE A 98 -0.74 -9.54 4.54
N TRP A 99 0.25 -10.33 4.95
CA TRP A 99 1.36 -9.82 5.76
C TRP A 99 2.10 -8.65 5.08
N ARG A 100 2.33 -8.72 3.76
CA ARG A 100 2.94 -7.61 3.00
C ARG A 100 2.05 -6.35 3.00
N ALA A 101 0.74 -6.50 2.81
CA ALA A 101 -0.18 -5.38 2.79
C ALA A 101 -0.30 -4.67 4.14
N PHE A 102 -0.18 -5.41 5.25
CA PHE A 102 -0.24 -4.88 6.61
C PHE A 102 1.14 -4.71 7.27
N ALA A 103 2.23 -4.83 6.49
CA ALA A 103 3.61 -4.78 6.96
C ALA A 103 3.91 -5.68 8.19
N LEU A 104 3.20 -6.80 8.32
CA LEU A 104 3.39 -7.74 9.42
C LEU A 104 4.72 -8.49 9.26
N GLN A 105 5.54 -8.44 10.30
CA GLN A 105 6.86 -9.07 10.35
C GLN A 105 6.93 -9.98 11.58
N PRO A 106 6.32 -11.19 11.54
CA PRO A 106 6.21 -12.04 12.73
C PRO A 106 7.56 -12.40 13.34
N HIS A 107 8.62 -12.50 12.53
CA HIS A 107 9.98 -12.84 12.97
C HIS A 107 10.74 -11.67 13.60
N ARG A 108 10.18 -10.46 13.57
CA ARG A 108 10.77 -9.28 14.18
C ARG A 108 9.99 -8.95 15.43
N SER A 109 10.62 -9.23 16.56
CA SER A 109 10.25 -8.60 17.80
C SER A 109 10.70 -7.14 17.72
N ALA A 110 9.78 -6.19 17.71
CA ALA A 110 10.14 -4.82 18.05
C ALA A 110 10.44 -4.83 19.55
N THR A 111 11.70 -4.97 19.93
CA THR A 111 12.13 -4.72 21.30
C THR A 111 12.00 -3.21 21.53
N PHE A 112 10.79 -2.76 21.79
CA PHE A 112 10.61 -1.44 22.36
C PHE A 112 11.13 -1.55 23.79
N LYS A 113 12.30 -0.97 24.06
CA LYS A 113 12.77 -0.75 25.43
C LYS A 113 11.86 0.31 26.04
N LEU A 114 10.65 -0.09 26.42
CA LEU A 114 9.78 0.75 27.24
C LEU A 114 10.42 0.78 28.62
N SER A 115 10.69 1.98 29.14
CA SER A 115 11.05 2.11 30.54
C SER A 115 9.90 1.56 31.39
N ARG A 116 10.20 0.78 32.44
CA ARG A 116 9.20 0.36 33.44
C ARG A 116 8.90 1.45 34.46
N ASP A 117 9.46 2.64 34.27
CA ASP A 117 9.20 3.81 35.10
C ASP A 117 7.70 4.15 35.06
N PRO A 118 6.99 4.15 36.21
CA PRO A 118 5.59 4.55 36.28
C PRO A 118 5.32 5.96 35.72
N LEU A 119 6.33 6.83 35.71
CA LEU A 119 6.27 8.20 35.19
C LEU A 119 6.74 8.31 33.73
N PHE A 120 7.01 7.20 33.03
CA PHE A 120 7.56 7.21 31.67
C PHE A 120 6.76 8.09 30.71
N VAL A 121 5.43 8.00 30.76
CA VAL A 121 4.55 8.76 29.87
C VAL A 121 4.63 10.26 30.13
N GLU A 122 4.70 10.67 31.40
CA GLU A 122 4.84 12.09 31.78
C GLU A 122 6.20 12.63 31.34
N LYS A 123 7.29 11.92 31.66
CA LYS A 123 8.64 12.30 31.24
C LYS A 123 8.80 12.38 29.72
N ALA A 124 8.22 11.43 28.99
CA ALA A 124 8.24 11.45 27.53
C ALA A 124 7.49 12.66 26.96
N ARG A 125 6.34 13.02 27.55
CA ARG A 125 5.57 14.22 27.16
C ARG A 125 6.35 15.50 27.46
N ASP A 126 7.00 15.59 28.61
CA ASP A 126 7.81 16.76 28.98
C ASP A 126 8.97 16.97 28.00
N ILE A 127 9.71 15.90 27.67
CA ILE A 127 10.82 15.96 26.71
C ILE A 127 10.31 16.36 25.31
N VAL A 128 9.21 15.77 24.85
CA VAL A 128 8.62 16.14 23.55
C VAL A 128 8.12 17.59 23.57
N GLY A 129 7.59 18.05 24.71
CA GLY A 129 7.17 19.43 24.93
C GLY A 129 8.30 20.43 24.71
N LEU A 130 9.54 20.10 25.09
CA LEU A 130 10.73 20.94 24.85
C LEU A 130 11.05 21.10 23.35
N TYR A 131 10.68 20.15 22.50
CA TYR A 131 10.85 20.26 21.04
C TYR A 131 9.70 21.04 20.38
N LEU A 132 8.48 20.88 20.90
CA LEU A 132 7.29 21.51 20.32
C LEU A 132 7.12 22.97 20.74
N ASN A 133 7.56 23.32 21.96
CA ASN A 133 7.52 24.68 22.50
C ASN A 133 8.83 24.98 23.25
N PRO A 134 9.93 25.22 22.53
CA PRO A 134 11.24 25.42 23.15
C PRO A 134 11.26 26.72 23.97
N PRO A 135 11.73 26.70 25.23
CA PRO A 135 11.91 27.90 26.03
C PRO A 135 12.96 28.83 25.40
N GLU A 136 12.80 30.14 25.57
CA GLU A 136 13.83 31.10 25.12
C GLU A 136 15.17 30.81 25.79
N ARG A 137 16.23 30.69 24.96
CA ARG A 137 17.61 30.41 25.38
C ARG A 137 17.82 29.03 26.05
N ALA A 138 16.96 28.04 25.78
CA ALA A 138 17.17 26.68 26.27
C ALA A 138 18.34 25.97 25.55
N VAL A 139 19.16 25.26 26.31
CA VAL A 139 20.20 24.35 25.80
C VAL A 139 19.86 22.93 26.24
N VAL A 140 19.75 22.01 25.29
CA VAL A 140 19.56 20.58 25.56
C VAL A 140 20.90 19.89 25.44
N LEU A 141 21.37 19.29 26.53
CA LEU A 141 22.58 18.48 26.56
C LEU A 141 22.20 17.00 26.62
N CYS A 142 22.62 16.24 25.62
CA CYS A 142 22.43 14.80 25.56
C CYS A 142 23.77 14.10 25.74
N ALA A 143 23.86 13.20 26.72
CA ALA A 143 24.99 12.31 26.92
C ALA A 143 24.47 10.87 26.95
N ASP A 144 25.13 9.97 26.23
CA ASP A 144 24.86 8.54 26.23
C ASP A 144 26.16 7.82 26.56
N GLU A 145 26.12 6.93 27.55
CA GLU A 145 27.25 6.08 27.88
C GLU A 145 27.05 4.70 27.23
N LYS A 146 27.97 4.36 26.33
CA LYS A 146 27.94 3.09 25.62
C LYS A 146 29.06 2.19 26.13
N ALA A 147 28.73 1.28 27.05
CA ALA A 147 29.69 0.45 27.81
C ALA A 147 30.50 -0.61 27.00
N GLN A 148 30.57 -0.53 25.66
CA GLN A 148 31.38 -1.43 24.83
C GLN A 148 31.88 -0.74 23.55
N ILE A 149 32.84 0.16 23.71
CA ILE A 149 33.78 0.52 22.63
C ILE A 149 35.17 0.23 23.18
N GLN A 150 35.72 -0.95 22.87
CA GLN A 150 37.16 -1.14 22.99
C GLN A 150 37.81 -0.41 21.82
N ALA A 151 38.77 0.48 22.13
CA ALA A 151 39.60 1.18 21.16
C ALA A 151 40.54 0.22 20.43
#